data_AF-A0A7X6STR1-F1
#
_entry.id   AF-A0A7X6STR1-F1
#
_cell.length_a   1.000
_cell.length_b   1.000
_cell.length_c   1.000
_cell.angle_alpha   90.00
_cell.angle_beta   90.00
_cell.angle_gamma   90.00
#
_symmetry.space_group_name_H-M   'P 1'
#
loop_
_entity.id
_entity.type
_entity.pdbx_description
1 polymer ?
#
loop_
_entity_poly.entity_id
_entity_poly.type
_entity_poly.pdbx_seq_one_letter_code
_entity_poly.pdbx_strand_id
1 'polypeptide(L)'
;MKKGKIYIDSVIGLTDFERKNARTKEAFNLKTDKEVAQLIGITPQSFNMRKKNNNFPIQRLKEIVELNPKYHDIDLSYILTGKTIGILAVENSDSVDEETMHAIREEAMHNLDQLPDTLKLRIFDIISAFHSQNALLKYYELKASKHVNDNEQEE
;
A
#
# COMPACT_ATOMS: atom_id res chain seq x y z
N MET A 1 14.61 -22.08 3.83
CA MET A 1 14.76 -20.72 4.39
C MET A 1 14.18 -19.73 3.39
N LYS A 2 13.01 -19.13 3.67
CA LYS A 2 12.45 -18.06 2.82
C LYS A 2 13.22 -16.78 3.14
N LYS A 3 13.88 -16.19 2.15
CA LYS A 3 14.61 -14.92 2.30
C LYS A 3 13.59 -13.84 2.69
N GLY A 4 13.82 -13.19 3.84
CA GLY A 4 13.00 -12.08 4.30
C GLY A 4 12.99 -10.96 3.27
N LYS A 5 11.81 -10.42 2.98
CA LYS A 5 11.66 -9.19 2.17
C LYS A 5 12.33 -8.06 2.94
N ILE A 6 13.42 -7.51 2.41
CA ILE A 6 14.02 -6.28 2.93
C ILE A 6 13.18 -5.13 2.39
N TYR A 7 12.52 -4.39 3.28
CA TYR A 7 11.81 -3.17 2.91
C TYR A 7 12.84 -2.12 2.51
N ILE A 8 12.87 -1.78 1.22
CA ILE A 8 13.90 -0.93 0.59
C ILE A 8 13.91 0.50 1.18
N ASP A 9 12.81 0.90 1.80
CA ASP A 9 12.62 2.21 2.42
C ASP A 9 13.39 2.41 3.73
N SER A 10 13.92 1.33 4.34
CA SER A 10 14.74 1.41 5.55
C SER A 10 16.24 1.57 5.29
N VAL A 11 16.68 1.61 4.01
CA VAL A 11 18.10 1.75 3.67
C VAL A 11 18.49 3.23 3.61
N ILE A 12 19.13 3.70 4.67
CA ILE A 12 19.71 5.04 4.77
C ILE A 12 20.74 5.22 3.64
N GLY A 13 20.54 6.23 2.78
CA GLY A 13 21.49 6.63 1.74
C GLY A 13 21.05 6.42 0.29
N LEU A 14 19.88 5.83 0.03
CA LEU A 14 19.35 5.74 -1.34
C LEU A 14 18.79 7.07 -1.82
N THR A 15 19.04 7.39 -3.09
CA THR A 15 18.40 8.51 -3.78
C THR A 15 16.92 8.22 -4.05
N ASP A 16 16.15 9.26 -4.34
CA ASP A 16 14.75 9.11 -4.73
C ASP A 16 14.59 8.27 -6.01
N PHE A 17 15.50 8.46 -6.96
CA PHE A 17 15.62 7.64 -8.16
C PHE A 17 15.82 6.17 -7.82
N GLU A 18 16.75 5.85 -6.92
CA GLU A 18 17.06 4.46 -6.57
C GLU A 18 15.89 3.76 -5.90
N ARG A 19 15.16 4.45 -5.01
CA ARG A 19 13.92 3.92 -4.41
C ARG A 19 12.88 3.61 -5.47
N LYS A 20 12.53 4.58 -6.33
CA LYS A 20 11.55 4.40 -7.41
C LYS A 20 11.97 3.30 -8.39
N ASN A 21 13.24 3.25 -8.74
CA ASN A 21 13.80 2.21 -9.62
C ASN A 21 13.73 0.82 -8.99
N ALA A 22 14.01 0.69 -7.69
CA ALA A 22 13.92 -0.58 -6.99
C ALA A 22 12.47 -1.09 -6.92
N ARG A 23 11.51 -0.23 -6.60
CA ARG A 23 10.08 -0.58 -6.61
C ARG A 23 9.57 -0.89 -8.02
N THR A 24 10.06 -0.16 -9.03
CA THR A 24 9.76 -0.48 -10.44
C THR A 24 10.25 -1.88 -10.81
N LYS A 25 11.48 -2.25 -10.40
CA LYS A 25 11.99 -3.60 -10.64
C LYS A 25 11.15 -4.66 -9.94
N GLU A 26 10.76 -4.41 -8.70
CA GLU A 26 9.89 -5.33 -7.95
C GLU A 26 8.54 -5.50 -8.66
N ALA A 27 7.86 -4.40 -8.98
CA ALA A 27 6.52 -4.42 -9.59
C ALA A 27 6.50 -5.11 -10.96
N PHE A 28 7.53 -4.89 -11.79
CA PHE A 28 7.62 -5.47 -13.13
C PHE A 28 8.45 -6.77 -13.19
N ASN A 29 8.86 -7.31 -12.04
CA ASN A 29 9.74 -8.49 -11.94
C ASN A 29 11.03 -8.39 -12.79
N LEU A 30 11.66 -7.21 -12.77
CA LEU A 30 12.91 -6.91 -13.46
C LEU A 30 14.09 -7.04 -12.50
N LYS A 31 15.29 -7.28 -13.03
CA LYS A 31 16.51 -7.50 -12.22
C LYS A 31 17.51 -6.36 -12.39
N THR A 32 17.52 -5.70 -13.54
CA THR A 32 18.60 -4.80 -13.96
C THR A 32 18.09 -3.42 -14.37
N ASP A 33 18.94 -2.40 -14.23
CA ASP A 33 18.65 -1.04 -14.72
C ASP A 33 18.45 -1.02 -16.26
N LYS A 34 19.11 -1.97 -16.96
CA LYS A 34 18.95 -2.15 -18.41
C LYS A 34 17.54 -2.59 -18.78
N GLU A 35 16.96 -3.53 -18.03
CA GLU A 35 15.59 -3.99 -18.25
C GLU A 35 14.59 -2.86 -17.96
N VAL A 36 14.83 -2.05 -16.93
CA VAL A 36 13.99 -0.87 -16.65
C VAL A 36 14.09 0.14 -17.79
N ALA A 37 15.29 0.43 -18.29
CA ALA A 37 15.48 1.32 -19.44
C ALA A 37 14.75 0.82 -20.70
N GLN A 38 14.78 -0.49 -20.95
CA GLN A 38 14.06 -1.13 -22.05
C GLN A 38 12.55 -1.04 -21.87
N LEU A 39 12.04 -1.34 -20.67
CA LEU A 39 10.62 -1.20 -20.34
C LEU A 39 10.14 0.21 -20.67
N ILE A 40 10.89 1.23 -20.24
CA ILE A 40 10.49 2.63 -20.42
C ILE A 40 10.80 3.24 -21.80
N GLY A 41 11.38 2.45 -22.70
CA GLY A 41 11.70 2.87 -24.06
C GLY A 41 12.78 3.96 -24.14
N ILE A 42 13.80 3.91 -23.27
CA ILE A 42 14.98 4.80 -23.37
C ILE A 42 16.29 4.02 -23.39
N THR A 43 17.36 4.66 -23.85
CA THR A 43 18.68 4.02 -23.89
C THR A 43 19.27 3.86 -22.48
N PRO A 44 20.09 2.82 -22.21
CA PRO A 44 20.78 2.67 -20.92
C PRO A 44 21.65 3.88 -20.56
N GLN A 45 22.23 4.55 -21.56
CA GLN A 45 22.99 5.79 -21.37
C GLN A 45 22.11 6.94 -20.86
N SER A 46 20.93 7.15 -21.47
CA SER A 46 19.96 8.15 -21.03
C SER A 46 19.45 7.84 -19.61
N PHE A 47 19.19 6.56 -19.32
CA PHE A 47 18.79 6.12 -17.98
C PHE A 47 19.87 6.40 -16.93
N ASN A 48 21.13 6.09 -17.24
CA ASN A 48 22.26 6.37 -16.34
C ASN A 48 22.46 7.87 -16.10
N MET A 49 22.28 8.71 -17.12
CA MET A 49 22.33 10.16 -16.97
C MET A 49 21.23 10.67 -16.02
N ARG A 50 20.00 10.16 -16.20
CA ARG A 50 18.86 10.46 -15.32
C ARG A 50 19.08 10.01 -13.88
N LYS A 51 19.67 8.82 -13.68
CA LYS A 51 20.06 8.28 -12.37
C LYS A 51 21.03 9.22 -11.65
N LYS A 52 22.10 9.65 -12.34
CA LYS A 52 23.07 10.62 -11.80
C LYS A 52 22.43 11.95 -11.40
N ASN A 53 21.43 12.40 -12.16
CA ASN A 53 20.70 13.63 -11.91
C ASN A 53 19.48 13.46 -10.98
N ASN A 54 19.30 12.28 -10.38
CA ASN A 54 18.16 11.94 -9.52
C ASN A 54 16.78 12.26 -10.15
N ASN A 55 16.65 12.07 -11.47
CA ASN A 55 15.45 12.43 -12.23
C ASN A 55 14.77 11.19 -12.82
N PHE A 56 13.90 10.56 -12.04
CA PHE A 56 13.20 9.34 -12.45
C PHE A 56 12.16 9.65 -13.55
N PRO A 57 12.08 8.85 -14.63
CA PRO A 57 11.21 9.12 -15.78
C PRO A 57 9.74 8.76 -15.51
N ILE A 58 9.11 9.46 -14.57
CA ILE A 58 7.74 9.21 -14.09
C ILE A 58 6.75 9.18 -15.24
N GLN A 59 6.76 10.20 -16.11
CA GLN A 59 5.77 10.32 -17.18
C GLN A 59 5.79 9.11 -18.14
N ARG A 60 6.98 8.62 -18.50
CA ARG A 60 7.11 7.42 -19.34
C ARG A 60 6.59 6.17 -18.65
N LEU A 61 6.85 6.03 -17.35
CA LEU A 61 6.32 4.91 -16.57
C LEU A 61 4.78 4.92 -16.55
N LYS A 62 4.17 6.09 -16.34
CA LYS A 62 2.71 6.25 -16.37
C LYS A 62 2.12 5.82 -17.71
N GLU A 63 2.67 6.33 -18.80
CA GLU A 63 2.23 5.99 -20.16
C GLU A 63 2.24 4.47 -20.40
N ILE A 64 3.25 3.75 -19.89
CA ILE A 64 3.34 2.29 -20.07
C ILE A 64 2.27 1.54 -19.28
N VAL A 65 1.99 1.99 -18.06
CA VAL A 65 0.98 1.38 -17.20
C VAL A 65 -0.43 1.65 -17.76
N GLU A 66 -0.68 2.89 -18.19
CA GLU A 66 -1.99 3.33 -18.69
C GLU A 66 -2.31 2.79 -20.09
N LEU A 67 -1.32 2.69 -20.98
CA LEU A 67 -1.55 2.31 -22.38
C LEU A 67 -1.44 0.80 -22.65
N ASN A 68 -0.97 0.01 -21.68
CA ASN A 68 -0.78 -1.42 -21.84
C ASN A 68 -1.63 -2.21 -20.84
N PRO A 69 -2.71 -2.87 -21.31
CA PRO A 69 -3.60 -3.66 -20.45
C PRO A 69 -2.88 -4.72 -19.60
N LYS A 70 -1.70 -5.18 -20.05
CA LYS A 70 -0.86 -6.14 -19.31
C LYS A 70 -0.40 -5.60 -17.94
N TYR A 71 -0.37 -4.29 -17.75
CA TYR A 71 0.18 -3.64 -16.56
C TYR A 71 -0.88 -2.92 -15.72
N HIS A 72 -2.18 -3.13 -15.97
CA HIS A 72 -3.25 -2.50 -15.19
C HIS A 72 -3.21 -2.86 -13.69
N ASP A 73 -2.68 -4.03 -13.32
CA ASP A 73 -2.57 -4.46 -11.92
C ASP A 73 -1.36 -3.85 -11.18
N ILE A 74 -0.56 -3.01 -11.85
CA ILE A 74 0.63 -2.38 -11.25
C ILE A 74 0.20 -1.20 -10.37
N ASP A 75 0.50 -1.26 -9.07
CA ASP A 75 0.34 -0.13 -8.15
C ASP A 75 1.39 0.96 -8.43
N LEU A 76 1.01 1.89 -9.30
CA LEU A 76 1.83 3.04 -9.65
C LEU A 76 2.08 3.96 -8.43
N SER A 77 1.11 4.07 -7.51
CA SER A 77 1.27 4.88 -6.30
C SER A 77 2.38 4.32 -5.42
N TYR A 78 2.42 3.00 -5.23
CA TYR A 78 3.49 2.33 -4.51
C TYR A 78 4.86 2.59 -5.15
N ILE A 79 4.97 2.48 -6.48
CA ILE A 79 6.24 2.75 -7.16
C ILE A 79 6.73 4.18 -6.86
N LEU A 80 5.83 5.17 -7.00
CA LEU A 80 6.19 6.59 -6.89
C LEU A 80 6.43 7.04 -5.44
N THR A 81 5.66 6.50 -4.49
CA THR A 81 5.61 7.01 -3.11
C THR A 81 6.17 6.02 -2.09
N GLY A 82 6.07 4.72 -2.35
CA GLY A 82 6.39 3.65 -1.40
C GLY A 82 5.22 3.25 -0.52
N LYS A 83 4.11 3.98 -0.65
CA LYS A 83 2.87 3.71 0.06
C LYS A 83 1.98 2.93 -0.89
N THR A 84 1.62 1.71 -0.52
CA THR A 84 0.57 0.97 -1.20
C THR A 84 -0.76 1.66 -0.93
N ILE A 85 -1.55 1.92 -1.96
CA ILE A 85 -2.96 2.26 -1.76
C ILE A 85 -3.65 0.92 -1.48
N GLY A 86 -3.74 0.56 -0.20
CA GLY A 86 -4.35 -0.69 0.20
C GLY A 86 -4.35 -0.85 1.70
N ILE A 87 -5.50 -0.52 2.32
CA ILE A 87 -6.06 -1.00 3.61
C ILE A 87 -5.19 -0.78 4.89
N LEU A 88 -3.88 -0.59 4.78
CA LEU A 88 -2.92 -0.41 5.87
C LEU A 88 -2.67 1.06 6.24
N ALA A 89 -3.31 2.00 5.54
CA ALA A 89 -3.37 3.41 5.98
C ALA A 89 -4.23 3.61 7.25
N VAL A 90 -4.81 2.54 7.81
CA VAL A 90 -5.61 2.59 9.04
C VAL A 90 -4.74 2.52 10.30
N GLU A 91 -3.50 2.05 10.23
CA GLU A 91 -2.72 1.81 11.45
C GLU A 91 -1.93 3.03 11.95
N ASN A 92 -1.81 4.13 11.18
CA ASN A 92 -1.09 5.32 11.63
C ASN A 92 -1.58 6.61 10.93
N SER A 93 -2.69 7.22 11.36
CA SER A 93 -2.96 8.66 11.13
C SER A 93 -4.25 9.09 11.83
N ASP A 94 -4.12 10.05 12.76
CA ASP A 94 -5.23 10.79 13.39
C ASP A 94 -6.08 11.64 12.42
N SER A 95 -5.93 11.49 11.10
CA SER A 95 -6.93 11.99 10.14
C SER A 95 -6.66 11.35 8.77
N VAL A 96 -7.47 10.37 8.38
CA VAL A 96 -7.72 10.12 6.96
C VAL A 96 -8.74 11.18 6.54
N ASP A 97 -8.42 12.01 5.56
CA ASP A 97 -9.38 12.99 5.05
C ASP A 97 -10.60 12.29 4.42
N GLU A 98 -11.76 12.94 4.51
CA GLU A 98 -13.05 12.41 4.03
C GLU A 98 -13.01 12.07 2.54
N GLU A 99 -12.19 12.77 1.75
CA GLU A 99 -12.04 12.53 0.31
C GLU A 99 -11.35 11.18 0.05
N THR A 100 -10.29 10.88 0.79
CA THR A 100 -9.60 9.59 0.75
C THR A 100 -10.49 8.46 1.25
N MET A 101 -11.23 8.67 2.34
CA MET A 101 -12.19 7.68 2.84
C MET A 101 -13.32 7.41 1.84
N HIS A 102 -13.82 8.46 1.18
CA HIS A 102 -14.82 8.33 0.14
C HIS A 102 -14.29 7.53 -1.06
N ALA A 103 -13.07 7.83 -1.54
CA ALA A 103 -12.47 7.09 -2.64
C ALA A 103 -12.30 5.60 -2.32
N ILE A 104 -11.81 5.28 -1.12
CA ILE A 104 -11.67 3.89 -0.65
C ILE A 104 -13.03 3.20 -0.57
N ARG A 105 -14.06 3.89 -0.07
CA ARG A 105 -15.42 3.36 0.03
C ARG A 105 -15.98 3.03 -1.36
N GLU A 106 -15.88 3.95 -2.30
CA GLU A 106 -16.42 3.75 -3.65
C GLU A 106 -15.74 2.58 -4.37
N GLU A 107 -14.41 2.48 -4.26
CA GLU A 107 -13.66 1.35 -4.82
C GLU A 107 -14.08 0.02 -4.17
N ALA A 108 -14.21 -0.02 -2.84
CA ALA A 108 -14.66 -1.21 -2.12
C ALA A 108 -16.08 -1.64 -2.51
N MET A 109 -17.01 -0.68 -2.66
CA MET A 109 -18.38 -0.94 -3.09
C MET A 109 -18.43 -1.44 -4.54
N HIS A 110 -17.66 -0.82 -5.43
CA HIS A 110 -17.55 -1.28 -6.82
C HIS A 110 -17.04 -2.73 -6.89
N ASN A 111 -15.99 -3.06 -6.14
CA ASN A 111 -15.43 -4.40 -6.10
C ASN A 111 -16.40 -5.42 -5.49
N LEU A 112 -17.14 -5.03 -4.44
CA LEU A 112 -18.18 -5.87 -3.86
C LEU A 112 -19.27 -6.19 -4.87
N ASP A 113 -19.74 -5.21 -5.65
CA ASP A 113 -20.84 -5.38 -6.60
C ASP A 113 -20.54 -6.42 -7.69
N GLN A 114 -19.27 -6.53 -8.11
CA GLN A 114 -18.82 -7.52 -9.10
C GLN A 114 -18.83 -8.97 -8.57
N LEU A 115 -19.00 -9.18 -7.26
CA LEU A 115 -18.98 -10.51 -6.67
C LEU A 115 -20.35 -11.20 -6.72
N PRO A 116 -20.38 -12.53 -6.82
CA PRO A 116 -21.59 -13.33 -6.58
C PRO A 116 -22.16 -13.09 -5.18
N ASP A 117 -23.48 -13.14 -5.03
CA ASP A 117 -24.18 -12.91 -3.75
C ASP A 117 -23.73 -13.87 -2.64
N THR A 118 -23.38 -15.10 -2.99
CA THR A 118 -22.84 -16.08 -2.04
C THR A 118 -21.52 -15.63 -1.43
N LEU A 119 -20.67 -14.93 -2.19
CA LEU A 119 -19.41 -14.39 -1.70
C LEU A 119 -19.63 -13.07 -0.93
N LYS A 120 -20.57 -12.23 -1.37
CA LYS A 120 -20.98 -11.02 -0.63
C LYS A 120 -21.47 -11.36 0.78
N LEU A 121 -22.31 -12.40 0.91
CA LEU A 121 -22.80 -12.89 2.21
C LEU A 121 -21.65 -13.37 3.10
N ARG A 122 -20.67 -14.11 2.54
CA ARG A 122 -19.50 -14.55 3.32
C ARG A 122 -18.63 -13.40 3.79
N ILE A 123 -18.44 -12.39 2.95
CA ILE A 123 -17.70 -11.18 3.34
C ILE A 123 -18.44 -10.44 4.45
N PHE A 124 -19.77 -10.31 4.34
CA PHE A 124 -20.60 -9.73 5.40
C PHE A 124 -20.44 -10.48 6.73
N ASP A 125 -20.54 -11.82 6.72
CA ASP A 125 -20.36 -12.64 7.93
C ASP A 125 -18.99 -12.39 8.60
N ILE A 126 -17.93 -12.31 7.79
CA ILE A 126 -16.56 -12.05 8.27
C ILE A 126 -16.46 -10.66 8.91
N ILE A 127 -17.00 -9.63 8.24
CA ILE A 127 -16.99 -8.26 8.74
C ILE A 127 -17.79 -8.16 10.05
N SER A 128 -18.97 -8.77 10.11
CA SER A 128 -19.80 -8.81 11.32
C SER A 128 -19.12 -9.52 12.48
N ALA A 129 -18.41 -10.64 12.22
CA ALA A 129 -17.65 -11.36 13.23
C ALA A 129 -16.50 -10.50 13.78
N PHE A 130 -15.77 -9.82 12.91
CA PHE A 130 -14.67 -8.93 13.30
C PHE A 130 -15.16 -7.75 14.16
N HIS A 131 -16.25 -7.08 13.75
CA HIS A 131 -16.84 -6.00 14.55
C HIS A 131 -17.32 -6.48 15.92
N SER A 132 -17.88 -7.68 15.99
CA SER A 132 -18.34 -8.27 17.26
C SER A 132 -17.18 -8.56 18.21
N GLN A 133 -16.06 -9.09 17.69
CA GLN A 133 -14.85 -9.35 18.48
C GLN A 133 -14.21 -8.05 18.98
N ASN A 134 -14.12 -7.03 18.14
CA ASN A 134 -13.58 -5.72 18.55
C ASN A 134 -14.47 -5.02 19.60
N ALA A 135 -15.79 -5.14 19.49
CA ALA A 135 -16.71 -4.63 20.51
C ALA A 135 -16.51 -5.31 21.87
N LEU A 136 -16.26 -6.63 21.87
CA LEU A 136 -15.95 -7.38 23.08
C LEU A 136 -14.60 -6.97 23.68
N LEU A 137 -13.56 -6.82 22.87
CA LEU A 137 -12.25 -6.33 23.30
C LEU A 137 -12.37 -4.96 23.99
N LYS A 138 -13.04 -4.01 23.34
CA LYS A 138 -13.27 -2.67 23.89
C LYS A 138 -14.06 -2.70 25.20
N TYR A 139 -15.03 -3.61 25.33
CA TYR A 139 -15.76 -3.81 26.59
C TYR A 139 -14.83 -4.29 27.73
N TYR A 140 -13.96 -5.26 27.45
CA TYR A 140 -13.01 -5.77 28.45
C TYR A 140 -11.94 -4.74 28.84
N GLU A 141 -11.44 -3.96 27.88
CA GLU A 141 -10.51 -2.85 28.14
C GLU A 141 -11.15 -1.80 29.08
N LEU A 142 -12.38 -1.37 28.77
CA LEU A 142 -13.12 -0.42 29.61
C LEU A 142 -13.40 -0.96 31.03
N LYS A 143 -13.69 -2.27 31.15
CA LYS A 143 -13.90 -2.92 32.44
C LYS A 143 -12.60 -3.04 33.25
N ALA A 144 -11.49 -3.34 32.59
CA ALA A 144 -10.16 -3.40 33.22
C ALA A 144 -9.72 -2.01 33.72
N SER A 145 -9.94 -0.95 32.94
CA SER A 145 -9.64 0.43 33.36
C SER A 145 -10.49 0.91 34.54
N LYS A 146 -11.73 0.44 34.68
CA LYS A 146 -12.58 0.78 35.85
C LYS A 146 -12.09 0.10 37.14
N HIS A 147 -11.65 -1.15 37.07
CA HIS A 147 -11.12 -1.86 38.25
C HIS A 147 -9.79 -1.29 38.79
N VAL A 148 -9.02 -0.57 37.96
CA VAL A 148 -7.80 0.12 38.43
C VAL A 148 -8.15 1.40 39.20
N ASN A 149 -9.15 2.16 38.75
CA ASN A 149 -9.56 3.41 39.40
C ASN A 149 -10.31 3.21 40.72
N ASP A 150 -11.02 2.09 40.89
CA ASP A 150 -11.73 1.80 42.15
C ASP A 150 -10.76 1.41 43.30
N ASN A 151 -9.54 0.95 42.98
CA ASN A 151 -8.51 0.61 43.97
C ASN A 151 -7.65 1.82 44.42
N GLU A 152 -7.75 2.97 43.75
CA GLU A 152 -7.04 4.21 44.14
C GLU A 152 -7.88 5.14 45.03
N GLN A 153 -9.13 4.77 45.37
CA GLN A 153 -10.02 5.56 46.24
C GLN A 153 -10.21 4.99 47.65
N GLU A 154 -9.50 3.91 48.01
CA GLU A 154 -9.54 3.29 49.36
C GLU A 154 -8.20 3.38 50.15
N GLU A 155 -7.28 4.28 49.79
CA GLU A 155 -6.14 4.69 50.64
C GLU A 155 -6.31 6.12 51.16
#